data_AF-A0A538ATN7-F1
#
_entry.id   AF-A0A538ATN7-F1
#
_cell.length_a   1.000
_cell.length_b   1.000
_cell.length_c   1.000
_cell.angle_alpha   90.00
_cell.angle_beta   90.00
_cell.angle_gamma   90.00
#
_symmetry.space_group_name_H-M   'P 1'
#
loop_
_entity.id
_entity.type
_entity.pdbx_description
1 polymer ?
#
loop_
_entity_poly.entity_id
_entity_poly.type
_entity_poly.pdbx_seq_one_letter_code
_entity_poly.pdbx_strand_id
1 'polypeptide(L)'
;MFTGIVEYQGSVVRLMRRGGGARLEVRAPEIVGELQIGDSVAVNGACVTVTERNEEAFACDLVPETVARTNLGILEVGEDVNLERPVRATDRLGGHIVQGHVDAVGLVRSRRRVGAQEVLEVTVPFELTRYLAPQGSVSMDGVSLTVVAVDRDRFRVALIPHTVSVTTLGRKGQGASVNVEVDVISKYVERHMAARTPRPTFTIFEEQPKERAESPRPAAPKPPPTRPVAHTPPVTPSRSRPAPKSTAKKTPAKRPVPAAKRTAKRPASKPAKRRR
;
A
#
# COMPACT_ATOMS: atom_id res chain seq x y z
N MET A 1 -11.58 -13.07 5.98
CA MET A 1 -10.77 -12.40 7.02
C MET A 1 -9.76 -13.40 7.53
N PHE A 2 -8.58 -12.94 7.89
CA PHE A 2 -7.40 -13.71 8.25
C PHE A 2 -6.77 -13.08 9.50
N THR A 3 -5.74 -13.72 10.04
CA THR A 3 -5.02 -13.26 11.23
C THR A 3 -3.59 -12.78 10.92
N GLY A 4 -3.09 -13.12 9.73
CA GLY A 4 -1.71 -12.93 9.35
C GLY A 4 -0.76 -13.96 9.98
N ILE A 5 -1.28 -15.07 10.48
CA ILE A 5 -0.46 -16.19 10.96
C ILE A 5 -0.42 -17.21 9.83
N VAL A 6 0.67 -17.20 9.08
CA VAL A 6 0.90 -18.13 7.97
C VAL A 6 0.90 -19.56 8.49
N GLU A 7 0.06 -20.39 7.89
CA GLU A 7 -0.11 -21.79 8.28
C GLU A 7 0.80 -22.71 7.46
N TYR A 8 0.92 -22.43 6.17
CA TYR A 8 1.63 -23.29 5.22
C TYR A 8 2.39 -22.46 4.18
N GLN A 9 3.35 -23.12 3.52
CA GLN A 9 3.99 -22.61 2.31
C GLN A 9 3.56 -23.48 1.13
N GLY A 10 3.07 -22.84 0.07
CA GLY A 10 2.83 -23.50 -1.21
C GLY A 10 3.90 -23.16 -2.23
N SER A 11 3.82 -23.79 -3.41
CA SER A 11 4.69 -23.46 -4.55
C SER A 11 3.87 -23.20 -5.81
N VAL A 12 4.28 -22.20 -6.60
CA VAL A 12 3.61 -21.85 -7.85
C VAL A 12 3.86 -22.94 -8.88
N VAL A 13 2.79 -23.59 -9.34
CA VAL A 13 2.85 -24.59 -10.42
C VAL A 13 2.75 -23.90 -11.77
N ARG A 14 1.87 -22.89 -11.84
CA ARG A 14 1.55 -22.23 -13.11
C ARG A 14 0.99 -20.83 -12.90
N LEU A 15 1.37 -19.91 -13.79
CA LEU A 15 0.76 -18.59 -13.91
C LEU A 15 0.42 -18.31 -15.38
N MET A 16 -0.88 -18.22 -15.69
CA MET A 16 -1.40 -17.97 -17.04
C MET A 16 -2.00 -16.57 -17.13
N ARG A 17 -1.31 -15.63 -17.77
CA ARG A 17 -1.80 -14.25 -17.94
C ARG A 17 -2.79 -14.18 -19.13
N ARG A 18 -3.96 -13.57 -18.93
CA ARG A 18 -4.99 -13.40 -19.97
C ARG A 18 -5.84 -12.16 -19.72
N GLY A 19 -5.99 -11.30 -20.73
CA GLY A 19 -6.93 -10.17 -20.68
C GLY A 19 -6.67 -9.18 -19.54
N GLY A 20 -5.40 -8.99 -19.15
CA GLY A 20 -5.02 -8.16 -18.00
C GLY A 20 -5.13 -8.83 -16.64
N GLY A 21 -5.88 -9.94 -16.53
CA GLY A 21 -5.88 -10.82 -15.37
C GLY A 21 -4.86 -11.96 -15.50
N ALA A 22 -4.90 -12.87 -14.55
CA ALA A 22 -4.12 -14.09 -14.60
C ALA A 22 -4.82 -15.24 -13.88
N ARG A 23 -4.51 -16.47 -14.24
CA ARG A 23 -4.88 -17.65 -13.47
C ARG A 23 -3.64 -18.23 -12.81
N LEU A 24 -3.67 -18.33 -11.49
CA LEU A 24 -2.59 -18.82 -10.66
C LEU A 24 -2.93 -20.22 -10.15
N GLU A 25 -1.99 -21.15 -10.23
CA GLU A 25 -2.09 -22.50 -9.69
C GLU A 25 -0.99 -22.70 -8.67
N VAL A 26 -1.36 -23.14 -7.47
CA VAL A 26 -0.48 -23.31 -6.32
C VAL A 26 -0.58 -24.74 -5.82
N ARG A 27 0.57 -25.43 -5.75
CA ARG A 27 0.70 -26.72 -5.09
C ARG A 27 0.81 -26.50 -3.59
N ALA A 28 -0.09 -27.13 -2.85
CA ALA A 28 -0.19 -27.01 -1.40
C ALA A 28 -0.91 -28.26 -0.82
N PRO A 29 -0.28 -29.45 -0.89
CA PRO A 29 -0.91 -30.71 -0.48
C PRO A 29 -1.36 -30.71 0.99
N GLU A 30 -0.70 -29.93 1.85
CA GLU A 30 -1.01 -29.84 3.28
C GLU A 30 -2.35 -29.14 3.58
N ILE A 31 -2.85 -28.30 2.66
CA ILE A 31 -4.05 -27.48 2.89
C ILE A 31 -5.19 -27.78 1.89
N VAL A 32 -4.87 -28.29 0.69
CA VAL A 32 -5.84 -28.44 -0.40
C VAL A 32 -7.00 -29.40 -0.08
N GLY A 33 -6.75 -30.39 0.78
CA GLY A 33 -7.79 -31.31 1.26
C GLY A 33 -8.88 -30.61 2.06
N GLU A 34 -8.55 -29.49 2.69
CA GLU A 34 -9.45 -28.68 3.52
C GLU A 34 -10.11 -27.52 2.78
N LEU A 35 -9.72 -27.29 1.51
CA LEU A 35 -10.28 -26.24 0.67
C LEU A 35 -11.44 -26.77 -0.19
N GLN A 36 -12.47 -25.96 -0.37
CA GLN A 36 -13.56 -26.18 -1.31
C GLN A 36 -13.54 -25.14 -2.44
N ILE A 37 -14.15 -25.46 -3.58
CA ILE A 37 -14.37 -24.47 -4.63
C ILE A 37 -15.29 -23.38 -4.07
N GLY A 38 -14.89 -22.12 -4.22
CA GLY A 38 -15.58 -20.96 -3.65
C GLY A 38 -14.99 -20.46 -2.33
N ASP A 39 -14.10 -21.22 -1.69
CA ASP A 39 -13.45 -20.75 -0.46
C ASP A 39 -12.47 -19.61 -0.74
N SER A 40 -12.40 -18.67 0.21
CA SER A 40 -11.29 -17.71 0.27
C SER A 40 -10.03 -18.39 0.80
N VAL A 41 -8.87 -18.01 0.27
CA VAL A 41 -7.55 -18.35 0.83
C VAL A 41 -6.64 -17.15 0.64
N ALA A 42 -5.78 -16.84 1.60
CA ALA A 42 -4.77 -15.81 1.45
C ALA A 42 -3.52 -16.40 0.79
N VAL A 43 -3.11 -15.86 -0.35
CA VAL A 43 -1.85 -16.20 -1.03
C VAL A 43 -0.95 -14.97 -1.00
N ASN A 44 0.20 -15.07 -0.30
CA ASN A 44 1.02 -13.91 0.05
C ASN A 44 0.19 -12.74 0.60
N GLY A 45 -0.82 -13.04 1.44
CA GLY A 45 -1.70 -12.03 2.02
C GLY A 45 -2.73 -11.41 1.06
N ALA A 46 -2.84 -11.86 -0.18
CA ALA A 46 -3.95 -11.48 -1.05
C ALA A 46 -5.07 -12.52 -0.93
N CYS A 47 -6.28 -12.07 -0.59
CA CYS A 47 -7.48 -12.91 -0.57
C CYS A 47 -7.84 -13.29 -2.01
N VAL A 48 -7.82 -14.59 -2.30
CA VAL A 48 -8.23 -15.15 -3.59
C VAL A 48 -9.30 -16.22 -3.35
N THR A 49 -10.10 -16.48 -4.37
CA THR A 49 -11.13 -17.53 -4.33
C THR A 49 -10.63 -18.77 -5.06
N VAL A 50 -10.75 -19.93 -4.42
CA VAL A 50 -10.46 -21.22 -5.05
C VAL A 50 -11.47 -21.48 -6.15
N THR A 51 -11.00 -21.60 -7.39
CA THR A 51 -11.87 -21.88 -8.56
C THR A 51 -11.78 -23.33 -9.01
N GLU A 52 -10.63 -23.98 -8.80
CA GLU A 52 -10.42 -25.40 -9.06
C GLU A 52 -9.46 -26.00 -8.02
N ARG A 53 -9.55 -27.31 -7.79
CA ARG A 53 -8.62 -28.05 -6.94
C ARG A 53 -8.49 -29.51 -7.36
N ASN A 54 -7.36 -30.10 -7.02
CA ASN A 54 -7.11 -31.55 -7.07
C ASN A 54 -6.47 -31.99 -5.73
N GLU A 55 -5.86 -33.17 -5.69
CA GLU A 55 -5.26 -33.73 -4.46
C GLU A 55 -4.00 -32.99 -3.99
N GLU A 56 -3.33 -32.22 -4.85
CA GLU A 56 -2.05 -31.57 -4.53
C GLU A 56 -2.08 -30.05 -4.68
N ALA A 57 -3.01 -29.49 -5.46
CA ALA A 57 -3.00 -28.09 -5.86
C ALA A 57 -4.39 -27.48 -5.97
N PHE A 58 -4.46 -26.17 -5.81
CA PHE A 58 -5.63 -25.36 -6.12
C PHE A 58 -5.29 -24.27 -7.13
N ALA A 59 -6.31 -23.78 -7.83
CA ALA A 59 -6.19 -22.65 -8.74
C ALA A 59 -7.14 -21.52 -8.33
N CYS A 60 -6.77 -20.30 -8.70
CA CYS A 60 -7.56 -19.11 -8.53
C CYS A 60 -7.42 -18.17 -9.74
N ASP A 61 -8.48 -17.41 -10.01
CA ASP A 61 -8.48 -16.36 -11.01
C ASP A 61 -8.20 -15.00 -10.37
N LEU A 62 -7.21 -14.31 -10.90
CA LEU A 62 -6.76 -12.99 -10.49
C LEU A 62 -7.33 -11.95 -11.45
N VAL A 63 -8.16 -11.07 -10.92
CA VAL A 63 -8.64 -9.90 -11.66
C VAL A 63 -7.47 -8.93 -11.95
N PRO A 64 -7.59 -8.06 -12.97
CA PRO A 64 -6.51 -7.11 -13.30
C PRO A 64 -6.04 -6.26 -12.12
N GLU A 65 -6.95 -5.88 -11.22
CA GLU A 65 -6.60 -5.11 -10.02
C GLU A 65 -5.68 -5.90 -9.08
N THR A 66 -5.96 -7.20 -8.84
CA THR A 66 -5.10 -8.07 -8.02
C THR A 66 -3.73 -8.24 -8.67
N VAL A 67 -3.68 -8.44 -9.98
CA VAL A 67 -2.42 -8.55 -10.74
C VAL A 67 -1.59 -7.26 -10.62
N ALA A 68 -2.24 -6.10 -10.65
CA ALA A 68 -1.56 -4.80 -10.58
C ALA A 68 -1.13 -4.40 -9.16
N ARG A 69 -1.89 -4.80 -8.13
CA ARG A 69 -1.66 -4.39 -6.73
C ARG A 69 -0.84 -5.38 -5.90
N THR A 70 -0.61 -6.58 -6.39
CA THR A 70 0.09 -7.64 -5.66
C THR A 70 1.28 -8.15 -6.44
N ASN A 71 2.19 -8.84 -5.76
CA ASN A 71 3.26 -9.59 -6.37
C ASN A 71 2.79 -10.87 -7.08
N LEU A 72 1.52 -11.28 -6.94
CA LEU A 72 1.01 -12.51 -7.54
C LEU A 72 1.09 -12.49 -9.07
N GLY A 73 0.94 -11.30 -9.66
CA GLY A 73 1.00 -11.10 -11.11
C GLY A 73 2.39 -11.31 -11.73
N ILE A 74 3.45 -11.34 -10.91
CA ILE A 74 4.85 -11.45 -11.34
C ILE A 74 5.55 -12.71 -10.86
N LEU A 75 4.86 -13.59 -10.12
CA LEU A 75 5.44 -14.85 -9.65
C LEU A 75 5.89 -15.74 -10.80
N GLU A 76 6.98 -16.46 -10.58
CA GLU A 76 7.49 -17.49 -11.48
C GLU A 76 7.16 -18.91 -10.98
N VAL A 77 7.19 -19.88 -11.89
CA VAL A 77 6.98 -21.29 -11.56
C VAL A 77 8.09 -21.75 -10.61
N GLY A 78 7.70 -22.42 -9.52
CA GLY A 78 8.59 -22.88 -8.47
C GLY A 78 8.83 -21.86 -7.36
N GLU A 79 8.33 -20.62 -7.47
CA GLU A 79 8.37 -19.69 -6.35
C GLU A 79 7.44 -20.14 -5.22
N ASP A 80 7.90 -19.93 -3.99
CA ASP A 80 7.10 -20.23 -2.80
C ASP A 80 6.16 -19.07 -2.45
N VAL A 81 5.00 -19.42 -1.90
CA VAL A 81 4.00 -18.48 -1.43
C VAL A 81 3.56 -18.81 0.00
N ASN A 82 3.25 -17.79 0.80
CA ASN A 82 2.63 -17.97 2.10
C ASN A 82 1.13 -18.24 1.92
N LEU A 83 0.59 -19.18 2.69
CA LEU A 83 -0.81 -19.57 2.66
C LEU A 83 -1.44 -19.47 4.06
N GLU A 84 -2.63 -18.89 4.13
CA GLU A 84 -3.46 -18.83 5.34
C GLU A 84 -4.94 -18.99 4.95
N ARG A 85 -5.68 -19.75 5.75
CA ARG A 85 -7.13 -19.92 5.58
C ARG A 85 -7.90 -18.82 6.29
N PRO A 86 -9.15 -18.58 5.89
CA PRO A 86 -10.01 -17.67 6.63
C PRO A 86 -10.17 -18.14 8.06
N VAL A 87 -10.00 -17.21 9.01
CA VAL A 87 -10.16 -17.51 10.43
C VAL A 87 -11.62 -17.84 10.73
N ARG A 88 -11.87 -18.89 11.50
CA ARG A 88 -13.23 -19.21 11.96
C ARG A 88 -13.63 -18.27 13.09
N ALA A 89 -14.92 -18.02 13.25
CA ALA A 89 -15.43 -17.16 14.33
C ALA A 89 -15.06 -17.64 15.75
N THR A 90 -14.79 -18.93 15.90
CA THR A 90 -14.40 -19.57 17.17
C THR A 90 -12.90 -19.59 17.42
N ASP A 91 -12.09 -19.21 16.43
CA ASP A 91 -10.64 -19.31 16.52
C ASP A 91 -10.02 -18.07 17.18
N ARG A 92 -8.76 -18.22 17.60
CA ARG A 92 -7.99 -17.10 18.16
C ARG A 92 -7.45 -16.22 17.03
N LEU A 93 -7.55 -14.90 17.20
CA LEU A 93 -6.80 -13.95 16.39
C LEU A 93 -5.36 -13.88 16.90
N GLY A 94 -4.49 -14.76 16.39
CA GLY A 94 -3.08 -14.86 16.83
C GLY A 94 -2.19 -13.70 16.39
N GLY A 95 -2.55 -13.02 15.30
CA GLY A 95 -1.91 -11.80 14.83
C GLY A 95 -2.83 -10.59 14.99
N HIS A 96 -3.21 -9.95 13.88
CA HIS A 96 -4.16 -8.84 13.85
C HIS A 96 -5.23 -9.09 12.77
N ILE A 97 -6.16 -8.14 12.60
CA ILE A 97 -7.18 -8.26 11.57
C ILE A 97 -6.53 -8.03 10.20
N VAL A 98 -6.40 -9.10 9.43
CA VAL A 98 -5.96 -9.06 8.03
C VAL A 98 -7.16 -9.35 7.13
N GLN A 99 -7.46 -8.46 6.20
CA GLN A 99 -8.56 -8.62 5.25
C GLN A 99 -8.15 -9.50 4.07
N GLY A 100 -6.88 -9.46 3.71
CA GLY A 100 -6.35 -10.00 2.47
C GLY A 100 -6.49 -9.00 1.31
N HIS A 101 -6.57 -7.70 1.63
CA HIS A 101 -6.75 -6.61 0.67
C HIS A 101 -5.46 -5.80 0.62
N VAL A 102 -4.52 -6.27 -0.21
CA VAL A 102 -3.20 -5.66 -0.37
C VAL A 102 -3.32 -4.22 -0.86
N ASP A 103 -2.69 -3.30 -0.15
CA ASP A 103 -2.71 -1.88 -0.46
C ASP A 103 -1.65 -1.52 -1.52
N ALA A 104 -0.46 -2.12 -1.39
CA ALA A 104 0.65 -1.89 -2.31
C ALA A 104 1.64 -3.07 -2.33
N VAL A 105 2.41 -3.15 -3.41
CA VAL A 105 3.65 -3.93 -3.45
C VAL A 105 4.79 -3.09 -2.90
N GLY A 106 5.37 -3.53 -1.78
CA GLY A 106 6.59 -2.98 -1.22
C GLY A 106 7.85 -3.64 -1.80
N LEU A 107 8.99 -2.99 -1.59
CA LEU A 107 10.30 -3.51 -1.99
C LEU A 107 11.23 -3.59 -0.78
N VAL A 108 11.80 -4.77 -0.54
CA VAL A 108 12.81 -4.95 0.51
C VAL A 108 14.07 -4.16 0.13
N ARG A 109 14.41 -3.15 0.91
CA ARG A 109 15.59 -2.29 0.72
C ARG A 109 16.83 -2.84 1.38
N SER A 110 16.69 -3.39 2.57
CA SER A 110 17.78 -4.00 3.28
C SER A 110 17.29 -5.09 4.23
N ARG A 111 18.21 -6.01 4.55
CA ARG A 111 18.05 -7.08 5.53
C ARG A 111 19.28 -7.09 6.41
N ARG A 112 19.11 -6.93 7.72
CA ARG A 112 20.23 -6.89 8.68
C ARG A 112 19.94 -7.79 9.87
N ARG A 113 20.94 -8.55 10.29
CA ARG A 113 20.85 -9.36 11.51
C ARG A 113 21.12 -8.48 12.73
N VAL A 114 20.24 -8.52 13.71
CA VAL A 114 20.36 -7.81 15.00
C VAL A 114 20.10 -8.82 16.10
N GLY A 115 21.18 -9.32 16.72
CA GLY A 115 21.10 -10.45 17.64
C GLY A 115 20.52 -11.70 16.97
N ALA A 116 19.45 -12.24 17.56
CA ALA A 116 18.73 -13.40 17.01
C ALA A 116 17.66 -13.02 15.96
N GLN A 117 17.37 -11.74 15.78
CA GLN A 117 16.34 -11.26 14.87
C GLN A 117 16.93 -10.79 13.56
N GLU A 118 16.08 -10.72 12.55
CA GLU A 118 16.41 -10.08 11.29
C GLU A 118 15.50 -8.89 11.05
N VAL A 119 16.09 -7.73 10.81
CA VAL A 119 15.38 -6.51 10.53
C VAL A 119 15.30 -6.32 9.02
N LEU A 120 14.09 -6.27 8.49
CA LEU A 120 13.80 -5.90 7.12
C LEU A 120 13.39 -4.43 7.07
N GLU A 121 13.93 -3.70 6.10
CA GLU A 121 13.46 -2.37 5.73
C GLU A 121 12.76 -2.45 4.38
N VAL A 122 11.57 -1.91 4.28
CA VAL A 122 10.70 -2.04 3.12
C VAL A 122 10.24 -0.66 2.67
N THR A 123 10.45 -0.34 1.39
CA THR A 123 9.90 0.87 0.77
C THR A 123 8.47 0.61 0.32
N VAL A 124 7.60 1.58 0.54
CA VAL A 124 6.19 1.62 0.11
C VAL A 124 5.86 3.02 -0.44
N PRO A 125 4.77 3.20 -1.19
CA PRO A 125 4.29 4.53 -1.53
C PRO A 125 4.15 5.40 -0.27
N PHE A 126 4.56 6.68 -0.37
CA PHE A 126 4.59 7.62 0.75
C PHE A 126 3.22 7.74 1.43
N GLU A 127 2.14 7.65 0.67
CA GLU A 127 0.78 7.76 1.15
C GLU A 127 0.39 6.62 2.10
N LEU A 128 1.07 5.46 2.04
CA LEU A 128 0.80 4.35 2.95
C LEU A 128 1.44 4.55 4.34
N THR A 129 2.51 5.32 4.46
CA THR A 129 3.25 5.43 5.74
C THR A 129 2.42 6.11 6.83
N ARG A 130 1.42 6.91 6.47
CA ARG A 130 0.44 7.48 7.41
C ARG A 130 -0.40 6.46 8.17
N TYR A 131 -0.51 5.23 7.65
CA TYR A 131 -1.26 4.13 8.27
C TYR A 131 -0.39 3.23 9.13
N LEU A 132 0.93 3.44 9.08
CA LEU A 132 1.93 2.71 9.84
C LEU A 132 2.31 3.53 11.07
N ALA A 133 2.42 2.85 12.20
CA ALA A 133 2.89 3.46 13.44
C ALA A 133 3.96 2.54 14.05
N PRO A 134 5.03 3.06 14.67
CA PRO A 134 5.89 2.26 15.52
C PRO A 134 5.04 1.49 16.56
N GLN A 135 5.35 0.22 16.76
CA GLN A 135 4.59 -0.74 17.59
C GLN A 135 3.18 -1.09 17.05
N GLY A 136 2.77 -0.52 15.92
CA GLY A 136 1.54 -0.90 15.22
C GLY A 136 1.70 -2.18 14.41
N SER A 137 0.58 -2.68 13.90
CA SER A 137 0.51 -3.88 13.08
C SER A 137 0.63 -3.57 11.59
N VAL A 138 1.26 -4.48 10.85
CA VAL A 138 1.29 -4.49 9.38
C VAL A 138 1.31 -5.94 8.91
N SER A 139 0.67 -6.24 7.78
CA SER A 139 0.78 -7.53 7.11
C SER A 139 1.74 -7.43 5.93
N MET A 140 2.71 -8.35 5.87
CA MET A 140 3.69 -8.44 4.78
C MET A 140 3.73 -9.86 4.20
N ASP A 141 3.36 -10.00 2.91
CA ASP A 141 3.09 -11.30 2.27
C ASP A 141 2.16 -12.18 3.12
N GLY A 142 1.17 -11.58 3.80
CA GLY A 142 0.24 -12.29 4.68
C GLY A 142 0.80 -12.59 6.07
N VAL A 143 2.00 -12.15 6.41
CA VAL A 143 2.57 -12.31 7.75
C VAL A 143 2.27 -11.06 8.59
N SER A 144 1.55 -11.25 9.70
CA SER A 144 1.31 -10.23 10.72
C SER A 144 2.60 -9.92 11.46
N LEU A 145 3.02 -8.66 11.42
CA LEU A 145 4.27 -8.18 11.99
C LEU A 145 4.06 -6.88 12.77
N THR A 146 4.94 -6.65 13.74
CA THR A 146 5.03 -5.37 14.46
C THR A 146 6.00 -4.45 13.74
N VAL A 147 5.54 -3.23 13.47
CA VAL A 147 6.36 -2.16 12.89
C VAL A 147 7.36 -1.68 13.95
N VAL A 148 8.65 -1.75 13.63
CA VAL A 148 9.74 -1.27 14.49
C VAL A 148 9.93 0.24 14.34
N ALA A 149 9.91 0.73 13.11
CA ALA A 149 10.12 2.14 12.79
C ALA A 149 9.42 2.50 11.48
N VAL A 150 9.04 3.76 11.34
CA VAL A 150 8.44 4.33 10.13
C VAL A 150 9.25 5.58 9.78
N ASP A 151 9.69 5.66 8.53
CA ASP A 151 10.27 6.86 7.94
C ASP A 151 9.32 7.38 6.83
N ARG A 152 9.78 8.34 6.01
CA ARG A 152 8.98 8.97 4.95
C ARG A 152 8.30 7.95 4.02
N ASP A 153 9.08 7.10 3.36
CA ASP A 153 8.66 6.19 2.29
C ASP A 153 9.03 4.73 2.58
N ARG A 154 9.29 4.42 3.85
CA ARG A 154 9.71 3.08 4.28
C ARG A 154 9.34 2.81 5.73
N PHE A 155 9.29 1.53 6.06
CA PHE A 155 9.15 1.06 7.42
C PHE A 155 10.07 -0.11 7.67
N ARG A 156 10.24 -0.47 8.95
CA ARG A 156 11.06 -1.60 9.38
C ARG A 156 10.24 -2.57 10.20
N VAL A 157 10.51 -3.85 10.05
CA VAL A 157 9.94 -4.95 10.85
C VAL A 157 11.07 -5.86 11.31
N ALA A 158 10.88 -6.50 12.46
CA ALA A 158 11.79 -7.51 12.97
C ALA A 158 11.16 -8.89 12.83
N LEU A 159 11.88 -9.82 12.20
CA LEU A 159 11.51 -11.22 12.10
C LEU A 159 12.22 -12.01 13.20
N ILE A 160 11.44 -12.78 13.96
CA ILE A 160 11.97 -13.77 14.88
C ILE A 160 12.41 -15.04 14.12
N PRO A 161 13.31 -15.87 14.68
CA PRO A 161 13.78 -17.09 14.03
C PRO A 161 12.65 -18.01 13.54
N HIS A 162 11.57 -18.13 14.31
CA HIS A 162 10.41 -18.94 13.93
C HIS A 162 9.78 -18.43 12.62
N THR A 163 9.44 -17.14 12.54
CA THR A 163 8.88 -16.51 11.32
C THR A 163 9.80 -16.64 10.12
N VAL A 164 11.12 -16.51 10.31
CA VAL A 164 12.11 -16.74 9.24
C VAL A 164 12.04 -18.18 8.72
N SER A 165 11.85 -19.16 9.60
CA SER A 165 11.82 -20.57 9.23
C SER A 165 10.53 -21.02 8.54
N VAL A 166 9.38 -20.47 8.92
CA VAL A 166 8.06 -20.96 8.47
C VAL A 166 7.39 -20.09 7.40
N THR A 167 8.02 -18.98 6.99
CA THR A 167 7.43 -18.06 5.99
C THR A 167 8.40 -17.75 4.86
N THR A 168 7.88 -17.26 3.73
CA THR A 168 8.70 -16.88 2.57
C THR A 168 9.61 -15.68 2.87
N LEU A 169 9.28 -14.90 3.89
CA LEU A 169 10.07 -13.74 4.31
C LEU A 169 11.51 -14.11 4.69
N GLY A 170 11.73 -15.33 5.20
CA GLY A 170 13.07 -15.84 5.49
C GLY A 170 13.97 -15.98 4.25
N ARG A 171 13.40 -16.00 3.05
CA ARG A 171 14.13 -16.08 1.77
C ARG A 171 14.18 -14.73 1.03
N LYS A 172 13.39 -13.74 1.44
CA LYS A 172 13.34 -12.42 0.80
C LYS A 172 14.63 -11.64 1.08
N GLY A 173 15.34 -11.27 0.01
CA GLY A 173 16.53 -10.44 0.03
C GLY A 173 16.26 -9.01 -0.46
N GLN A 174 17.32 -8.22 -0.59
CA GLN A 174 17.22 -6.88 -1.18
C GLN A 174 16.66 -6.95 -2.61
N GLY A 175 15.73 -6.04 -2.94
CA GLY A 175 15.05 -5.97 -4.23
C GLY A 175 13.81 -6.87 -4.34
N ALA A 176 13.61 -7.80 -3.39
CA ALA A 176 12.43 -8.65 -3.42
C ALA A 176 11.14 -7.85 -3.18
N SER A 177 10.09 -8.22 -3.92
CA SER A 177 8.75 -7.67 -3.74
C SER A 177 8.02 -8.38 -2.61
N VAL A 178 7.21 -7.60 -1.88
CA VAL A 178 6.34 -8.07 -0.79
C VAL A 178 4.98 -7.37 -0.90
N ASN A 179 3.90 -8.10 -0.69
CA ASN A 179 2.57 -7.51 -0.56
C ASN A 179 2.46 -6.84 0.81
N VAL A 180 1.99 -5.60 0.85
CA VAL A 180 1.78 -4.87 2.10
C VAL A 180 0.30 -4.54 2.25
N GLU A 181 -0.28 -4.97 3.37
CA GLU A 181 -1.60 -4.54 3.84
C GLU A 181 -1.41 -3.82 5.17
N VAL A 182 -1.87 -2.57 5.25
CA VAL A 182 -1.84 -1.78 6.49
C VAL A 182 -3.05 -2.12 7.34
N ASP A 183 -2.93 -1.94 8.67
CA ASP A 183 -4.03 -2.23 9.59
C ASP A 183 -5.31 -1.47 9.19
N VAL A 184 -6.39 -2.22 9.00
CA VAL A 184 -7.69 -1.69 8.60
C VAL A 184 -8.22 -0.65 9.62
N ILE A 185 -7.85 -0.79 10.89
CA ILE A 185 -8.22 0.18 11.94
C ILE A 185 -7.68 1.56 11.59
N SER A 186 -6.44 1.67 11.11
CA SER A 186 -5.83 2.95 10.71
C SER A 186 -6.64 3.64 9.60
N LYS A 187 -7.16 2.87 8.63
CA LYS A 187 -7.98 3.41 7.53
C LYS A 187 -9.31 3.95 8.04
N TYR A 188 -9.99 3.22 8.93
CA TYR A 188 -11.25 3.68 9.51
C TYR A 188 -11.07 4.91 10.40
N VAL A 189 -10.02 4.92 11.25
CA VAL A 189 -9.67 6.08 12.08
C VAL A 189 -9.47 7.32 11.21
N GLU A 190 -8.69 7.19 10.14
CA GLU A 190 -8.46 8.30 9.22
C GLU A 190 -9.75 8.79 8.56
N ARG A 191 -10.57 7.88 8.03
CA ARG A 191 -11.86 8.21 7.40
C ARG A 191 -12.79 8.94 8.37
N HIS A 192 -12.85 8.50 9.63
CA HIS A 192 -13.67 9.12 10.66
C HIS A 192 -13.13 10.48 11.11
N MET A 193 -11.81 10.65 11.20
CA MET A 193 -11.19 11.95 11.50
C MET A 193 -11.40 12.97 10.38
N ALA A 194 -11.32 12.54 9.11
CA ALA A 194 -11.57 13.39 7.96
C ALA A 194 -13.05 13.85 7.84
N ALA A 195 -13.99 13.05 8.35
CA ALA A 195 -15.43 13.34 8.31
C ALA A 195 -15.92 14.22 9.48
N ARG A 196 -15.05 14.60 10.43
CA ARG A 196 -15.44 15.43 11.58
C ARG A 196 -15.58 16.90 11.19
N THR A 197 -16.81 17.37 11.05
CA THR A 197 -17.16 18.77 11.39
C THR A 197 -17.01 18.93 12.91
N PRO A 198 -16.43 20.02 13.44
CA PRO A 198 -16.38 20.24 14.88
C PRO A 198 -17.79 20.13 15.47
N ARG A 199 -17.99 19.22 16.43
CA ARG A 199 -19.22 19.25 17.23
C ARG A 199 -19.13 20.45 18.18
N PRO A 200 -20.21 21.23 18.38
CA PRO A 200 -20.24 22.17 19.49
C PRO A 200 -19.98 21.40 20.79
N THR A 201 -19.09 21.94 21.61
CA THR A 201 -18.77 21.37 22.92
C THR A 201 -19.97 21.62 23.83
N PHE A 202 -20.61 20.56 24.34
CA PHE A 202 -21.57 20.71 25.43
C PHE A 202 -20.79 20.95 26.72
N THR A 203 -20.75 22.19 27.17
CA THR A 203 -20.31 22.56 28.52
C THR A 203 -21.43 22.22 29.50
N ILE A 204 -21.24 21.17 30.30
CA ILE A 204 -22.19 20.74 31.35
C ILE A 204 -22.14 21.68 32.57
N PHE A 205 -21.17 22.58 32.62
CA PHE A 205 -21.04 23.61 33.66
C PHE A 205 -20.87 24.99 33.02
N GLU A 206 -21.97 25.54 32.49
CA GLU A 206 -22.11 27.00 32.59
C GLU A 206 -22.44 27.29 34.06
N GLU A 207 -21.46 27.82 34.80
CA GLU A 207 -21.80 28.59 35.99
C GLU A 207 -22.81 29.65 35.56
N GLN A 208 -24.01 29.60 36.17
CA GLN A 208 -25.02 30.63 36.03
C GLN A 208 -24.33 31.99 36.16
N PRO A 209 -24.51 32.93 35.21
CA PRO A 209 -23.92 34.24 35.36
C PRO A 209 -24.48 34.84 36.66
N LYS A 210 -23.62 35.03 37.67
CA LYS A 210 -23.96 35.81 38.85
C LYS A 210 -24.46 37.15 38.33
N GLU A 211 -25.71 37.49 38.62
CA GLU A 211 -26.23 38.85 38.44
C GLU A 211 -25.23 39.81 39.08
N ARG A 212 -24.44 40.47 38.24
CA ARG A 212 -23.73 41.67 38.68
C ARG A 212 -24.81 42.69 38.93
N ALA A 213 -25.05 42.99 40.20
CA ALA A 213 -25.81 44.16 40.62
C ALA A 213 -25.38 45.36 39.76
N GLU A 214 -26.36 45.93 39.09
CA GLU A 214 -26.18 47.02 38.14
C GLU A 214 -25.71 48.27 38.90
N SER A 215 -24.42 48.57 38.82
CA SER A 215 -23.90 49.87 39.24
C SER A 215 -24.31 50.93 38.20
N PRO A 216 -24.85 52.10 38.59
CA PRO A 216 -25.36 53.08 37.63
C PRO A 216 -24.26 53.55 36.67
N ARG A 217 -24.54 53.55 35.37
CA ARG A 217 -23.64 54.10 34.35
C ARG A 217 -23.51 55.62 34.51
N PRO A 218 -22.30 56.21 34.42
CA PRO A 218 -22.17 57.65 34.25
C PRO A 218 -22.66 58.08 32.85
N ALA A 219 -23.25 59.27 32.77
CA ALA A 219 -23.87 59.83 31.57
C ALA A 219 -22.89 59.94 30.38
N ALA A 220 -23.40 59.68 29.17
CA ALA A 220 -22.62 59.69 27.93
C ALA A 220 -22.12 61.11 27.55
N PRO A 221 -20.90 61.24 27.00
CA PRO A 221 -20.43 62.52 26.45
C PRO A 221 -21.10 62.83 25.10
N LYS A 222 -21.38 64.11 24.86
CA LYS A 222 -22.03 64.62 23.64
C LYS A 222 -21.20 64.37 22.37
N PRO A 223 -21.84 64.16 21.20
CA PRO A 223 -21.14 63.92 19.94
C PRO A 223 -20.40 65.17 19.44
N PRO A 224 -19.26 65.01 18.74
CA PRO A 224 -18.54 66.13 18.12
C PRO A 224 -19.25 66.62 16.85
N PRO A 225 -19.06 67.91 16.46
CA PRO A 225 -19.70 68.48 15.28
C PRO A 225 -19.13 67.92 13.97
N THR A 226 -20.02 67.72 12.99
CA THR A 226 -19.72 67.24 11.64
C THR A 226 -18.96 68.29 10.82
N ARG A 227 -17.91 67.86 10.13
CA ARG A 227 -17.16 68.68 9.15
C ARG A 227 -17.62 68.35 7.72
N PRO A 228 -17.76 69.34 6.82
CA PRO A 228 -18.25 69.12 5.46
C PRO A 228 -17.20 68.47 4.56
N VAL A 229 -17.67 67.60 3.66
CA VAL A 229 -16.91 66.82 2.68
C VAL A 229 -16.58 67.69 1.46
N ALA A 230 -15.31 67.72 1.04
CA ALA A 230 -14.86 68.42 -0.16
C ALA A 230 -15.00 67.54 -1.42
N HIS A 231 -15.46 68.16 -2.50
CA HIS A 231 -15.66 67.59 -3.84
C HIS A 231 -14.35 67.17 -4.53
N THR A 232 -14.35 65.97 -5.14
CA THR A 232 -13.32 65.52 -6.10
C THR A 232 -13.82 65.71 -7.54
N PRO A 233 -13.02 66.26 -8.48
CA PRO A 233 -13.40 66.40 -9.88
C PRO A 233 -13.13 65.13 -10.72
N PRO A 234 -13.74 65.00 -11.92
CA PRO A 234 -13.87 63.73 -12.64
C PRO A 234 -12.67 63.39 -13.54
N VAL A 235 -12.50 62.08 -13.77
CA VAL A 235 -11.48 61.46 -14.63
C VAL A 235 -11.95 61.42 -16.09
N THR A 236 -11.09 61.85 -17.02
CA THR A 236 -11.28 61.74 -18.48
C THR A 236 -10.67 60.45 -19.05
N PRO A 237 -11.26 59.81 -20.09
CA PRO A 237 -10.74 58.58 -20.66
C PRO A 237 -9.88 58.84 -21.90
N SER A 238 -8.77 58.11 -22.07
CA SER A 238 -8.02 58.14 -23.32
C SER A 238 -7.25 56.85 -23.63
N ARG A 239 -7.82 56.15 -24.63
CA ARG A 239 -7.19 55.46 -25.77
C ARG A 239 -6.40 54.16 -25.57
N SER A 240 -7.03 53.14 -26.13
CA SER A 240 -6.52 51.95 -26.81
C SER A 240 -5.20 52.09 -27.58
N ARG A 241 -4.36 51.04 -27.51
CA ARG A 241 -3.52 50.54 -28.61
C ARG A 241 -3.29 49.02 -28.49
N PRO A 242 -2.98 48.33 -29.60
CA PRO A 242 -3.44 46.97 -29.85
C PRO A 242 -2.35 45.88 -29.65
N ALA A 243 -2.81 44.64 -29.58
CA ALA A 243 -2.00 43.42 -29.63
C ALA A 243 -1.30 43.23 -31.00
N PRO A 244 -0.09 42.64 -31.05
CA PRO A 244 0.43 42.06 -32.27
C PRO A 244 0.14 40.54 -32.36
N LYS A 245 -0.13 40.14 -33.61
CA LYS A 245 -0.52 38.82 -34.09
C LYS A 245 0.65 37.81 -34.09
N SER A 246 0.28 36.54 -33.91
CA SER A 246 0.70 35.32 -34.63
C SER A 246 2.01 35.38 -35.45
N THR A 247 2.93 34.46 -35.17
CA THR A 247 3.69 33.78 -36.23
C THR A 247 3.76 32.27 -35.97
N ALA A 248 3.25 31.50 -36.93
CA ALA A 248 3.47 30.08 -37.08
C ALA A 248 4.88 29.81 -37.64
N LYS A 249 5.54 28.75 -37.19
CA LYS A 249 6.58 28.00 -37.93
C LYS A 249 6.81 26.65 -37.23
N LYS A 250 6.23 25.58 -37.77
CA LYS A 250 6.88 24.57 -38.63
C LYS A 250 7.89 23.68 -37.90
N THR A 251 7.47 22.43 -37.68
CA THR A 251 8.29 21.21 -37.68
C THR A 251 9.20 21.14 -38.91
N PRO A 252 10.38 20.53 -38.78
CA PRO A 252 10.63 19.25 -39.47
C PRO A 252 11.36 18.25 -38.55
N ALA A 253 10.85 17.02 -38.41
CA ALA A 253 11.12 15.85 -39.26
C ALA A 253 12.38 15.05 -38.84
N LYS A 254 12.10 13.81 -38.44
CA LYS A 254 13.00 12.65 -38.27
C LYS A 254 13.99 12.48 -39.42
N ARG A 255 15.19 11.96 -39.11
CA ARG A 255 15.94 10.99 -39.94
C ARG A 255 16.94 10.18 -39.07
N PRO A 256 17.47 9.03 -39.54
CA PRO A 256 17.55 7.80 -38.77
C PRO A 256 18.99 7.27 -38.52
N VAL A 257 19.06 6.29 -37.62
CA VAL A 257 19.97 5.12 -37.42
C VAL A 257 21.19 4.98 -38.38
N PRO A 258 22.29 4.36 -37.89
CA PRO A 258 22.57 3.02 -38.42
C PRO A 258 23.01 1.98 -37.38
N ALA A 259 22.67 0.74 -37.72
CA ALA A 259 22.99 -0.50 -37.02
C ALA A 259 24.46 -0.88 -37.19
N ALA A 260 25.04 -1.52 -36.15
CA ALA A 260 26.28 -2.28 -36.27
C ALA A 260 25.97 -3.78 -36.15
N LYS A 261 26.30 -4.49 -37.23
CA LYS A 261 26.30 -5.94 -37.38
C LYS A 261 27.65 -6.52 -36.91
N ARG A 262 27.62 -7.84 -36.65
CA ARG A 262 28.71 -8.86 -36.62
C ARG A 262 29.44 -8.98 -35.27
N THR A 263 29.74 -10.17 -34.74
CA THR A 263 29.96 -11.49 -35.35
C THR A 263 29.85 -12.60 -34.29
N ALA A 264 29.31 -13.75 -34.71
CA ALA A 264 29.39 -15.01 -33.98
C ALA A 264 30.81 -15.58 -33.99
N LYS A 265 31.25 -16.16 -32.86
CA LYS A 265 32.37 -17.09 -32.82
C LYS A 265 32.06 -18.22 -31.83
N ARG A 266 31.89 -19.41 -32.39
CA ARG A 266 31.78 -20.71 -31.71
C ARG A 266 33.20 -21.17 -31.32
N PRO A 267 33.34 -22.04 -30.32
CA PRO A 267 33.87 -23.35 -30.70
C PRO A 267 33.15 -24.52 -30.01
N ALA A 268 33.15 -25.65 -30.72
CA ALA A 268 32.80 -26.96 -30.20
C ALA A 268 34.05 -27.61 -29.59
N SER A 269 33.91 -28.32 -28.46
CA SER A 269 34.76 -29.48 -28.14
C SER A 269 33.97 -30.49 -27.29
N LYS A 270 34.31 -31.77 -27.51
CA LYS A 270 33.58 -33.02 -27.28
C LYS A 270 33.45 -33.47 -25.80
N PRO A 271 32.57 -34.45 -25.50
CA PRO A 271 32.53 -35.12 -24.21
C PRO A 271 33.58 -36.24 -24.12
N ALA A 272 34.23 -36.38 -22.97
CA ALA A 272 35.07 -37.53 -22.63
C ALA A 272 34.27 -38.53 -21.78
N LYS A 273 33.97 -39.70 -22.36
CA LYS A 273 33.75 -40.93 -21.62
C LYS A 273 35.07 -41.34 -20.96
N ARG A 274 35.06 -41.64 -19.66
CA ARG A 274 35.90 -42.73 -19.12
C ARG A 274 35.25 -43.34 -17.88
N ARG A 275 34.96 -44.64 -18.01
CA ARG A 275 34.72 -45.59 -16.94
C ARG A 275 35.97 -45.71 -16.05
N ARG A 276 35.76 -45.75 -14.74
CA ARG A 276 36.11 -46.87 -13.86
C ARG A 276 35.23 -46.79 -12.64
#